data_AF-A0A067SKI4-F1
#
_entry.id   AF-A0A067SKI4-F1
#
_cell.length_a   1.000
_cell.length_b   1.000
_cell.length_c   1.000
_cell.angle_alpha   90.00
_cell.angle_beta   90.00
_cell.angle_gamma   90.00
#
_symmetry.space_group_name_H-M   'P 1'
#
loop_
_entity.id
_entity.type
_entity.pdbx_description
1 polymer ?
#
loop_
_entity_poly.entity_id
_entity_poly.type
_entity_poly.pdbx_seq_one_letter_code
_entity_poly.pdbx_strand_id
1 'polypeptide(L)'
;MTEDVIEVNNAMKAGGNSTFYVHIEIERGSEWHEIPNIVLNSLYSCDLRPITTLELNVSQDALDASDRHMAKFFSSLSSVATIHTDSSTMEVLIQLHWHEDLHGEILFPSLESIVFNTDADLICSTIMHFLLQRRDAGVPITGFDLHNCTSPNQDRLLFLEGIDGLDVNWNEEIRNSM
;
A
#
# COMPACT_ATOMS: atom_id res chain seq x y z
N MET A 1 -19.12 12.80 8.75
CA MET A 1 -18.21 13.92 8.45
C MET A 1 -16.85 13.35 8.75
N THR A 2 -16.17 12.98 7.69
CA THR A 2 -14.80 12.50 7.70
C THR A 2 -13.97 13.78 7.63
N GLU A 3 -13.01 13.95 8.54
CA GLU A 3 -12.16 15.13 8.51
C GLU A 3 -11.07 14.89 7.46
N ASP A 4 -10.69 15.92 6.69
CA ASP A 4 -9.53 15.81 5.80
C ASP A 4 -8.25 15.64 6.64
N VAL A 5 -7.50 14.58 6.39
CA VAL A 5 -6.31 14.20 7.16
C VAL A 5 -5.13 13.95 6.22
N ILE A 6 -4.00 14.59 6.53
CA ILE A 6 -2.70 14.25 5.93
C ILE A 6 -1.70 14.08 7.07
N GLU A 7 -1.27 12.85 7.28
CA GLU A 7 -0.27 12.49 8.28
C GLU A 7 0.92 11.82 7.62
N VAL A 8 2.10 12.42 7.83
CA VAL A 8 3.36 11.84 7.38
C VAL A 8 4.29 11.80 8.58
N ASN A 9 4.63 10.59 9.02
CA ASN A 9 5.43 10.38 10.23
C ASN A 9 6.54 9.37 9.96
N ASN A 10 7.68 9.56 10.64
CA ASN A 10 8.76 8.57 10.64
C ASN A 10 8.96 8.09 12.09
N ALA A 11 8.68 6.81 12.32
CA ALA A 11 8.94 6.15 13.58
C ALA A 11 10.21 5.29 13.45
N MET A 12 11.30 5.72 14.07
CA MET A 12 12.45 4.86 14.29
C MET A 12 12.13 3.90 15.44
N LYS A 13 11.91 2.62 15.14
CA LYS A 13 11.81 1.60 16.18
C LYS A 13 13.20 1.34 16.76
N ALA A 14 13.28 1.21 18.09
CA ALA A 14 14.50 0.79 18.78
C ALA A 14 14.91 -0.60 18.28
N GLY A 15 15.94 -0.66 17.43
CA GLY A 15 16.33 -1.88 16.70
C GLY A 15 16.80 -1.65 15.26
N GLY A 16 16.62 -0.45 14.71
CA GLY A 16 17.22 -0.04 13.43
C GLY A 16 16.30 -0.12 12.22
N ASN A 17 15.09 -0.70 12.34
CA ASN A 17 14.09 -0.65 11.28
C ASN A 17 13.29 0.65 11.40
N SER A 18 13.46 1.56 10.44
CA SER A 18 12.63 2.75 10.31
C SER A 18 11.31 2.39 9.64
N THR A 19 10.21 2.63 10.33
CA THR A 19 8.86 2.56 9.76
C THR A 19 8.45 3.97 9.36
N PHE A 20 8.13 4.15 8.08
CA PHE A 20 7.56 5.39 7.59
C PHE A 20 6.04 5.22 7.47
N TYR A 21 5.29 6.23 7.90
CA TYR A 21 3.83 6.22 7.91
C TYR A 21 3.32 7.33 7.01
N VAL A 22 2.41 6.98 6.10
CA VAL A 22 1.72 7.90 5.21
C VAL A 22 0.22 7.59 5.29
N HIS A 23 -0.54 8.55 5.79
CA HIS A 23 -2.00 8.51 5.81
C HIS A 23 -2.55 9.74 5.11
N ILE A 24 -3.34 9.52 4.07
CA ILE A 24 -3.96 10.57 3.26
C ILE A 24 -5.44 10.23 3.11
N GLU A 25 -6.29 11.02 3.75
CA GLU A 25 -7.75 10.92 3.65
C GLU A 25 -8.27 12.31 3.29
N ILE A 26 -8.85 12.44 2.09
CA ILE A 26 -9.43 13.71 1.63
C ILE A 26 -10.82 13.46 1.08
N GLU A 27 -11.79 14.23 1.55
CA GLU A 27 -13.16 14.19 1.05
C GLU A 27 -13.22 14.75 -0.39
N ARG A 28 -14.02 14.10 -1.22
CA ARG A 28 -14.21 14.53 -2.59
C ARG A 28 -14.75 15.96 -2.67
N GLY A 29 -14.04 16.83 -3.39
CA GLY A 29 -14.39 18.24 -3.52
C GLY A 29 -13.91 19.14 -2.39
N SER A 30 -13.06 18.60 -1.49
CA SER A 30 -12.39 19.39 -0.47
C SER A 30 -11.49 20.48 -1.08
N GLU A 31 -11.39 21.61 -0.37
CA GLU A 31 -10.41 22.66 -0.67
C GLU A 31 -8.96 22.20 -0.45
N TRP A 32 -8.75 21.07 0.25
CA TRP A 32 -7.44 20.50 0.59
C TRP A 32 -6.85 19.62 -0.52
N HIS A 33 -7.55 19.48 -1.65
CA HIS A 33 -7.18 18.59 -2.75
C HIS A 33 -5.75 18.81 -3.27
N GLU A 34 -5.20 20.03 -3.24
CA GLU A 34 -3.81 20.29 -3.66
C GLU A 34 -2.75 20.02 -2.57
N ILE A 35 -3.14 19.92 -1.30
CA ILE A 35 -2.20 19.82 -0.18
C ILE A 35 -1.36 18.53 -0.20
N PRO A 36 -1.90 17.33 -0.53
CA PRO A 36 -1.07 16.13 -0.69
C PRO A 36 0.06 16.33 -1.68
N ASN A 37 -0.19 16.99 -2.81
CA ASN A 37 0.86 17.25 -3.80
C ASN A 37 2.00 18.07 -3.22
N ILE A 38 1.69 19.10 -2.43
CA ILE A 38 2.69 19.96 -1.80
C ILE A 38 3.53 19.14 -0.80
N VAL A 39 2.88 18.33 0.03
CA VAL A 39 3.56 17.48 1.03
C VAL A 39 4.43 16.43 0.34
N LEU A 40 3.88 15.66 -0.59
CA LEU A 40 4.58 14.57 -1.29
C LEU A 40 5.74 15.09 -2.14
N ASN A 41 5.58 16.23 -2.81
CA ASN A 41 6.67 16.85 -3.57
C ASN A 41 7.80 17.35 -2.66
N SER A 42 7.48 17.81 -1.44
CA SER A 42 8.50 18.19 -0.46
C SER A 42 9.29 16.97 0.01
N LEU A 43 8.62 15.82 0.23
CA LEU A 43 9.26 14.57 0.62
C LEU A 43 10.14 13.96 -0.48
N TYR A 44 9.83 14.23 -1.75
CA TYR A 44 10.65 13.77 -2.87
C TYR A 44 12.11 14.27 -2.80
N SER A 45 12.34 15.41 -2.13
CA SER A 45 13.69 15.97 -1.92
C SER A 45 14.46 15.33 -0.76
N CYS A 46 13.81 14.49 0.06
CA CYS A 46 14.42 13.81 1.19
C CYS A 46 15.09 12.50 0.76
N ASP A 47 16.15 12.10 1.49
CA ASP A 47 16.74 10.77 1.31
C ASP A 47 15.86 9.71 2.02
N LEU A 48 14.97 9.09 1.25
CA LEU A 48 14.03 8.07 1.72
C LEU A 48 14.60 6.64 1.59
N ARG A 49 15.84 6.47 1.11
CA ARG A 49 16.48 5.15 0.93
C ARG A 49 16.58 4.29 2.19
N PRO A 50 16.67 4.83 3.42
CA PRO A 50 16.67 4.00 4.63
C PRO A 50 15.32 3.32 4.92
N ILE A 51 14.23 3.79 4.31
CA ILE A 51 12.88 3.28 4.57
C ILE A 51 12.70 1.94 3.85
N THR A 52 12.63 0.87 4.63
CA THR A 52 12.37 -0.49 4.12
C THR A 52 10.94 -0.94 4.39
N THR A 53 10.26 -0.31 5.36
CA THR A 53 8.90 -0.65 5.77
C THR A 53 8.05 0.62 5.74
N LEU A 54 6.94 0.54 5.02
CA LEU A 54 5.98 1.63 4.87
C LEU A 54 4.62 1.19 5.42
N GLU A 55 4.00 2.02 6.22
CA GLU A 55 2.58 1.91 6.55
C GLU A 55 1.83 2.95 5.71
N LEU A 56 0.90 2.47 4.88
CA LEU A 56 0.25 3.23 3.84
C LEU A 56 -1.26 3.07 3.94
N ASN A 57 -1.93 4.20 4.19
CA ASN A 57 -3.37 4.33 4.13
C ASN A 57 -3.72 5.53 3.23
N VAL A 58 -4.43 5.27 2.13
CA VAL A 58 -4.85 6.32 1.20
C VAL A 58 -6.30 6.10 0.81
N SER A 59 -7.13 7.14 0.97
CA SER A 59 -8.51 7.10 0.50
C SER A 59 -8.60 7.22 -1.03
N GLN A 60 -9.58 6.53 -1.63
CA GLN A 60 -9.82 6.57 -3.07
C GLN A 60 -10.12 7.99 -3.59
N ASP A 61 -10.81 8.79 -2.78
CA ASP A 61 -11.15 10.18 -3.12
C ASP A 61 -9.93 11.12 -3.19
N ALA A 62 -8.76 10.69 -2.69
CA ALA A 62 -7.51 11.47 -2.77
C ALA A 62 -6.84 11.42 -4.16
N LEU A 63 -7.19 10.46 -5.02
CA LEU A 63 -6.59 10.24 -6.35
C LEU A 63 -6.81 11.41 -7.32
N ASP A 64 -8.08 11.83 -7.50
CA ASP A 64 -8.50 12.86 -8.48
C ASP A 64 -7.71 14.17 -8.36
N ALA A 65 -7.05 14.43 -7.23
CA ALA A 65 -6.29 15.64 -6.97
C ALA A 65 -4.76 15.51 -7.08
N SER A 66 -4.20 14.30 -7.05
CA SER A 66 -2.77 14.11 -6.76
C SER A 66 -2.03 13.00 -7.51
N ASP A 67 -2.69 12.33 -8.46
CA ASP A 67 -2.21 11.11 -9.13
C ASP A 67 -0.75 11.12 -9.56
N ARG A 68 -0.29 12.18 -10.25
CA ARG A 68 1.09 12.22 -10.76
C ARG A 68 2.14 12.33 -9.64
N HIS A 69 1.90 13.16 -8.62
CA HIS A 69 2.87 13.35 -7.54
C HIS A 69 2.88 12.14 -6.60
N MET A 70 1.70 11.57 -6.34
CA MET A 70 1.54 10.30 -5.61
C MET A 70 2.35 9.19 -6.29
N ALA A 71 2.13 9.00 -7.60
CA ALA A 71 2.79 7.94 -8.36
C ALA A 71 4.32 8.10 -8.38
N LYS A 72 4.82 9.33 -8.58
CA LYS A 72 6.26 9.63 -8.51
C LYS A 72 6.85 9.40 -7.12
N PHE A 73 6.12 9.80 -6.08
CA PHE A 73 6.55 9.61 -4.70
C PHE A 73 6.64 8.11 -4.36
N PHE A 74 5.63 7.31 -4.69
CA PHE A 74 5.67 5.87 -4.46
C PHE A 74 6.71 5.14 -5.32
N SER A 75 7.00 5.66 -6.52
CA SER A 75 8.08 5.12 -7.38
C SER A 75 9.47 5.44 -6.83
N SER A 76 9.65 6.58 -6.14
CA SER A 76 10.94 6.96 -5.55
C SER A 76 11.29 6.19 -4.27
N LEU A 77 10.31 5.51 -3.66
CA LEU A 77 10.47 4.66 -2.48
C LEU A 77 11.08 3.29 -2.85
N SER A 78 12.25 3.33 -3.49
CA SER A 78 12.91 2.16 -4.09
C SER A 78 13.44 1.14 -3.09
N SER A 79 13.57 1.49 -1.81
CA SER A 79 14.06 0.58 -0.76
C SER A 79 12.94 -0.11 0.01
N VAL A 80 11.68 0.30 -0.20
CA VAL A 80 10.53 -0.26 0.51
C VAL A 80 10.33 -1.70 0.06
N ALA A 81 10.59 -2.63 0.97
CA ALA A 81 10.44 -4.07 0.78
C ALA A 81 9.14 -4.59 1.40
N THR A 82 8.56 -3.86 2.36
CA THR A 82 7.32 -4.25 3.04
C THR A 82 6.35 -3.08 3.11
N ILE A 83 5.10 -3.30 2.71
CA ILE A 83 4.00 -2.36 2.97
C ILE A 83 2.99 -2.95 3.96
N HIS A 84 2.58 -2.15 4.93
CA HIS A 84 1.39 -2.37 5.75
C HIS A 84 0.26 -1.56 5.14
N THR A 85 -0.82 -2.23 4.73
CA THR A 85 -1.88 -1.57 3.98
C THR A 85 -3.20 -2.34 4.08
N ASP A 86 -4.21 -1.90 3.33
CA ASP A 86 -5.51 -2.52 3.22
C ASP A 86 -5.99 -2.61 1.75
N SER A 87 -7.18 -3.18 1.55
CA SER A 87 -7.75 -3.36 0.21
C SER A 87 -8.10 -2.05 -0.48
N SER A 88 -8.49 -1.00 0.26
CA SER A 88 -8.87 0.30 -0.32
C SER A 88 -7.65 1.04 -0.86
N THR A 89 -6.57 1.03 -0.09
CA THR A 89 -5.28 1.59 -0.50
C THR A 89 -4.68 0.80 -1.67
N MET A 90 -4.85 -0.53 -1.72
CA MET A 90 -4.44 -1.30 -2.91
C MET A 90 -5.18 -0.85 -4.17
N GLU A 91 -6.47 -0.52 -4.08
CA GLU A 91 -7.24 -0.04 -5.22
C GLU A 91 -6.69 1.29 -5.76
N VAL A 92 -6.29 2.19 -4.86
CA VAL A 92 -5.56 3.42 -5.19
C VAL A 92 -4.26 3.10 -5.93
N LEU A 93 -3.45 2.19 -5.40
CA LEU A 93 -2.16 1.82 -6.01
C LEU A 93 -2.31 1.20 -7.40
N ILE A 94 -3.36 0.40 -7.61
CA ILE A 94 -3.69 -0.15 -8.93
C ILE A 94 -3.97 1.02 -9.89
N GLN A 95 -4.85 1.95 -9.51
CA GLN A 95 -5.22 3.09 -10.36
C GLN A 95 -4.02 3.96 -10.73
N LEU A 96 -3.14 4.25 -9.76
CA LEU A 96 -1.92 5.03 -9.99
C LEU A 96 -0.98 4.38 -11.01
N HIS A 97 -0.89 3.05 -11.04
CA HIS A 97 0.01 2.35 -11.95
C HIS A 97 -0.39 2.46 -13.42
N TRP A 98 -1.67 2.69 -13.72
CA TRP A 98 -2.17 2.88 -15.08
C TRP A 98 -1.98 4.31 -15.61
N HIS A 99 -1.39 5.20 -14.82
CA HIS A 99 -1.21 6.59 -15.22
C HIS A 99 -0.15 6.70 -16.34
N GLU A 100 -0.54 7.26 -17.49
CA GLU A 100 0.27 7.30 -18.72
C GLU A 100 1.66 7.95 -18.52
N ASP A 101 1.75 8.92 -17.59
CA ASP A 101 2.99 9.63 -17.26
C ASP A 101 4.04 8.80 -16.51
N LEU A 102 3.71 7.58 -16.04
CA LEU A 102 4.71 6.74 -15.37
C LEU A 102 5.76 6.20 -16.34
N HIS A 103 5.56 6.26 -17.66
CA HIS A 103 6.55 5.82 -18.66
C HIS A 103 7.13 4.41 -18.39
N GLY A 104 6.38 3.52 -17.73
CA GLY A 104 6.84 2.19 -17.34
C GLY A 104 7.53 2.12 -15.96
N GLU A 105 7.52 3.19 -15.17
CA GLU A 105 7.95 3.19 -13.78
C GLU A 105 7.01 2.31 -12.93
N ILE A 106 7.63 1.52 -12.06
CA ILE A 106 6.93 0.61 -11.15
C ILE A 106 6.87 1.28 -9.78
N LEU A 107 5.67 1.43 -9.23
CA LEU A 107 5.48 1.87 -7.84
C LEU A 107 6.19 0.88 -6.91
N PHE A 108 6.98 1.34 -5.94
CA PHE A 108 7.72 0.48 -5.00
C PHE A 108 8.48 -0.66 -5.70
N PRO A 109 9.55 -0.37 -6.46
CA PRO A 109 10.20 -1.37 -7.32
C PRO A 109 10.80 -2.57 -6.56
N SER A 110 11.15 -2.41 -5.28
CA SER A 110 11.71 -3.49 -4.44
C SER A 110 10.68 -4.09 -3.48
N LEU A 111 9.39 -3.86 -3.68
CA LEU A 111 8.34 -4.39 -2.81
C LEU A 111 8.24 -5.91 -2.94
N GLU A 112 8.43 -6.61 -1.82
CA GLU A 112 8.43 -8.07 -1.74
C GLU A 112 7.29 -8.61 -0.86
N SER A 113 6.89 -7.86 0.17
CA SER A 113 5.92 -8.31 1.17
C SER A 113 4.81 -7.31 1.43
N ILE A 114 3.60 -7.83 1.64
CA ILE A 114 2.41 -7.07 2.01
C ILE A 114 1.93 -7.58 3.37
N VAL A 115 1.55 -6.66 4.24
CA VAL A 115 0.99 -6.97 5.56
C VAL A 115 -0.37 -6.30 5.70
N PHE A 116 -1.39 -7.10 6.02
CA PHE A 116 -2.72 -6.61 6.31
C PHE A 116 -2.98 -6.72 7.81
N ASN A 117 -3.01 -5.56 8.46
CA ASN A 117 -3.34 -5.42 9.88
C ASN A 117 -4.66 -4.67 10.01
N THR A 118 -5.72 -5.23 9.45
CA THR A 118 -7.03 -4.56 9.35
C THR A 118 -8.16 -5.49 9.78
N ASP A 119 -9.20 -4.88 10.35
CA ASP A 119 -10.51 -5.47 10.58
C ASP A 119 -11.49 -5.17 9.44
N ALA A 120 -11.09 -4.34 8.47
CA ALA A 120 -11.91 -3.95 7.33
C ALA A 120 -12.17 -5.12 6.36
N ASP A 121 -13.10 -4.89 5.44
CA ASP A 121 -13.44 -5.86 4.40
C ASP A 121 -12.30 -6.08 3.41
N LEU A 122 -12.06 -7.35 3.10
CA LEU A 122 -11.06 -7.80 2.14
C LEU A 122 -11.66 -7.87 0.74
N ILE A 123 -11.09 -7.10 -0.19
CA ILE A 123 -11.57 -7.06 -1.58
C ILE A 123 -10.68 -7.98 -2.43
N CYS A 124 -11.07 -9.24 -2.53
CA CYS A 124 -10.28 -10.30 -3.17
C CYS A 124 -9.89 -9.99 -4.61
N SER A 125 -10.78 -9.38 -5.38
CA SER A 125 -10.51 -8.97 -6.77
C SER A 125 -9.41 -7.92 -6.84
N THR A 126 -9.39 -6.97 -5.91
CA THR A 126 -8.37 -5.91 -5.84
C THR A 126 -7.02 -6.52 -5.47
N ILE A 127 -6.98 -7.37 -4.44
CA ILE A 127 -5.75 -8.07 -4.03
C ILE A 127 -5.19 -8.90 -5.19
N MET A 128 -6.03 -9.73 -5.82
CA MET A 128 -5.62 -10.53 -6.97
C MET A 128 -5.08 -9.65 -8.11
N HIS A 129 -5.78 -8.58 -8.46
CA HIS A 129 -5.36 -7.70 -9.54
C HIS A 129 -4.00 -7.05 -9.25
N PHE A 130 -3.80 -6.55 -8.03
CA PHE A 130 -2.51 -5.99 -7.61
C PHE A 130 -1.36 -7.00 -7.75
N LEU A 131 -1.57 -8.23 -7.26
CA LEU A 131 -0.56 -9.29 -7.33
C LEU A 131 -0.22 -9.68 -8.78
N LEU A 132 -1.24 -9.84 -9.63
CA LEU A 132 -1.05 -10.14 -11.05
C LEU A 132 -0.29 -9.03 -11.78
N GLN A 133 -0.68 -7.77 -11.54
CA GLN A 133 -0.05 -6.60 -12.14
C GLN A 133 1.45 -6.54 -11.80
N ARG A 134 1.82 -6.79 -10.53
CA ARG A 134 3.21 -6.83 -10.10
C ARG A 134 4.00 -7.98 -10.70
N ARG A 135 3.40 -9.16 -10.77
CA ARG A 135 3.99 -10.33 -11.44
C ARG A 135 4.27 -10.03 -12.91
N ASP A 136 3.29 -9.45 -13.60
CA ASP A 136 3.39 -9.15 -15.03
C ASP A 136 4.42 -8.03 -15.31
N ALA A 137 4.66 -7.15 -14.34
CA ALA A 137 5.75 -6.16 -14.35
C ALA A 137 7.15 -6.74 -14.00
N GLY A 138 7.24 -8.05 -13.70
CA GLY A 138 8.52 -8.72 -13.39
C GLY A 138 9.02 -8.52 -11.96
N VAL A 139 8.16 -8.03 -11.06
CA VAL A 139 8.46 -7.71 -9.65
C VAL A 139 7.42 -8.35 -8.72
N PRO A 140 7.28 -9.68 -8.76
CA PRO A 140 6.22 -10.38 -8.03
C PRO A 140 6.35 -10.19 -6.52
N ILE A 141 5.20 -10.13 -5.85
CA ILE A 141 5.13 -10.21 -4.38
C ILE A 141 5.38 -11.65 -3.98
N THR A 142 6.22 -11.84 -2.96
CA THR A 142 6.60 -13.16 -2.44
C THR A 142 6.11 -13.41 -1.03
N GLY A 143 5.69 -12.37 -0.29
CA GLY A 143 5.14 -12.49 1.05
C GLY A 143 3.79 -11.80 1.21
N PHE A 144 2.82 -12.49 1.82
CA PHE A 144 1.53 -11.94 2.19
C PHE A 144 1.20 -12.30 3.64
N ASP A 145 1.20 -11.31 4.53
CA ASP A 145 0.99 -11.50 5.97
C ASP A 145 -0.41 -11.05 6.39
N LEU A 146 -1.18 -12.02 6.88
CA LEU A 146 -2.52 -11.90 7.45
C LEU A 146 -2.53 -12.22 8.95
N HIS A 147 -1.37 -12.44 9.60
CA HIS A 147 -1.30 -12.95 10.97
C HIS A 147 -2.08 -12.11 11.99
N ASN A 148 -2.02 -10.79 11.85
CA ASN A 148 -2.78 -9.85 12.69
C ASN A 148 -4.02 -9.29 11.97
N CYS A 149 -4.39 -9.82 10.80
CA CYS A 149 -5.66 -9.50 10.18
C CYS A 149 -6.78 -10.10 11.02
N THR A 150 -7.78 -9.28 11.36
CA THR A 150 -8.97 -9.72 12.11
C THR A 150 -10.23 -9.63 11.26
N SER A 151 -10.09 -9.34 9.96
CA SER A 151 -11.21 -9.33 9.03
C SER A 151 -11.92 -10.70 9.03
N PRO A 152 -13.25 -10.73 9.13
CA PRO A 152 -14.02 -11.99 9.16
C PRO A 152 -13.99 -12.73 7.82
N ASN A 153 -13.54 -12.07 6.76
CA ASN A 153 -13.61 -12.53 5.37
C ASN A 153 -12.27 -13.09 4.84
N GLN A 154 -11.39 -13.57 5.73
CA GLN A 154 -10.07 -14.10 5.36
C GLN A 154 -10.14 -15.41 4.55
N ASP A 155 -11.19 -16.22 4.73
CA ASP A 155 -11.47 -17.43 3.96
C ASP A 155 -11.54 -17.15 2.46
N ARG A 156 -12.01 -15.95 2.10
CA ARG A 156 -12.10 -15.52 0.70
C ARG A 156 -10.72 -15.32 0.05
N LEU A 157 -9.64 -15.28 0.85
CA LEU A 157 -8.26 -15.17 0.38
C LEU A 157 -7.55 -16.52 0.20
N LEU A 158 -8.22 -17.66 0.39
CA LEU A 158 -7.60 -18.99 0.23
C LEU A 158 -6.99 -19.21 -1.17
N PHE A 159 -7.41 -18.44 -2.17
CA PHE A 159 -6.78 -18.46 -3.50
C PHE A 159 -5.29 -18.07 -3.48
N LEU A 160 -4.83 -17.33 -2.45
CA LEU A 160 -3.44 -16.91 -2.31
C LEU A 160 -2.49 -18.11 -2.20
N GLU A 161 -2.94 -19.22 -1.58
CA GLU A 161 -2.15 -20.46 -1.48
C GLU A 161 -1.92 -21.13 -2.84
N GLY A 162 -2.74 -20.79 -3.84
CA GLY A 162 -2.60 -21.27 -5.21
C GLY A 162 -1.66 -20.42 -6.08
N ILE A 163 -1.06 -19.36 -5.54
CA ILE A 163 -0.15 -18.49 -6.29
C ILE A 163 1.29 -18.99 -6.11
N ASP A 164 1.87 -19.51 -7.18
CA ASP A 164 3.25 -19.99 -7.17
C ASP A 164 4.24 -18.91 -6.72
N GLY A 165 5.04 -19.22 -5.70
CA GLY A 165 6.07 -18.33 -5.17
C GLY A 165 5.58 -17.30 -4.14
N LEU A 166 4.28 -17.31 -3.79
CA LEU A 166 3.73 -16.49 -2.72
C LEU A 166 3.69 -17.29 -1.41
N ASP A 167 4.40 -16.82 -0.38
CA ASP A 167 4.29 -17.32 0.98
C ASP A 167 3.22 -16.53 1.73
N VAL A 168 2.29 -17.24 2.38
CA VAL A 168 1.14 -16.63 3.05
C VAL A 168 1.17 -16.97 4.54
N ASN A 169 1.33 -15.95 5.38
CA ASN A 169 1.30 -16.08 6.83
C ASN A 169 -0.11 -15.79 7.34
N TRP A 170 -0.81 -16.82 7.81
CA TRP A 170 -2.22 -16.71 8.19
C TRP A 170 -2.41 -16.34 9.66
N ASN A 171 -3.57 -15.75 9.97
CA ASN A 171 -4.06 -15.74 11.35
C ASN A 171 -4.56 -17.14 11.69
N GLU A 172 -3.79 -17.88 12.49
CA GLU A 172 -4.08 -19.27 12.86
C GLU A 172 -5.39 -19.43 13.63
N GLU A 173 -5.80 -18.46 14.45
CA GLU A 173 -7.05 -18.56 15.20
C GLU A 173 -8.25 -18.57 14.27
N ILE A 174 -8.22 -17.67 13.27
CA ILE A 174 -9.26 -17.55 12.25
C ILE A 174 -9.19 -18.75 11.30
N ARG A 175 -8.00 -19.13 10.85
CA ARG A 175 -7.78 -20.28 9.95
C ARG A 175 -8.30 -21.60 10.53
N ASN A 176 -8.08 -21.85 11.81
CA ASN A 176 -8.53 -23.08 12.48
C ASN A 176 -10.04 -23.10 12.77
N SER A 177 -10.74 -21.99 12.55
CA SER A 177 -12.20 -21.85 12.74
C SER A 177 -13.02 -21.98 11.45
N MET A 178 -12.35 -22.03 10.29
CA MET A 178 -12.93 -22.19 8.95
C MET A 178 -13.10 -23.68 8.59
#